data_AF-A0A9D4QK37-F1
#
_entry.id   AF-A0A9D4QK37-F1
#
_cell.length_a   1.000
_cell.length_b   1.000
_cell.length_c   1.000
_cell.angle_alpha   90.00
_cell.angle_beta   90.00
_cell.angle_gamma   90.00
#
_symmetry.space_group_name_H-M   'P 1'
#
loop_
_entity.id
_entity.type
_entity.pdbx_description
1 polymer ?
#
loop_
_entity_poly.entity_id
_entity_poly.type
_entity_poly.pdbx_seq_one_letter_code
_entity_poly.pdbx_strand_id
1 'polypeptide(L)'
;MRHVFFFIKGQLAMIACISHVNSACADIDVIACREQAAADPNMCQDPVLSTTACPSYCKKCPLTCYHCQTTGQNNVPCTTQKTCAVGEQCVYREITDPLTGSTEHISTCASNKVCLGQELMQVVFGRRSINTRNVAIQCCSSDLCNAATTTTTSIRTTMTPTPTSNCDSSNNYHQLSYINKRFCIKIHNESKEWGVARHACMLENADLVVLDSHDKHAAMTSHLRSVHILSDIWIGALVVDKTRSFYWLNNASLPSHSTEWGRGQPDDTGDNHQHEDCVTIRPQDGFKFHDRTCFTQLKFICERTL
;
A
#
# COMPACT_ATOMS: atom_id res chain seq x y z
N MET A 1 -15.56 4.97 -41.11
CA MET A 1 -14.99 3.65 -40.72
C MET A 1 -13.57 3.92 -40.27
N ARG A 2 -13.18 3.53 -39.05
CA ARG A 2 -11.79 3.61 -38.59
C ARG A 2 -11.24 2.20 -38.52
N HIS A 3 -10.12 1.95 -39.19
CA HIS A 3 -9.43 0.66 -39.18
C HIS A 3 -8.40 0.67 -38.05
N VAL A 4 -8.39 -0.37 -37.22
CA VAL A 4 -7.37 -0.58 -36.19
C VAL A 4 -6.50 -1.74 -36.68
N PHE A 5 -5.20 -1.48 -36.85
CA PHE A 5 -4.23 -2.46 -37.32
C PHE A 5 -3.45 -2.98 -36.13
N PHE A 6 -3.39 -4.30 -35.97
CA PHE A 6 -2.54 -4.97 -35.00
C PHE A 6 -1.35 -5.63 -35.70
N PHE A 7 -0.18 -5.59 -35.04
CA PHE A 7 1.00 -6.32 -35.48
C PHE A 7 1.10 -7.64 -34.71
N ILE A 8 0.74 -8.74 -35.37
CA ILE A 8 0.89 -10.09 -34.80
C ILE A 8 2.02 -10.78 -35.57
N LYS A 9 3.11 -11.15 -34.88
CA LYS A 9 4.25 -11.91 -35.43
C LYS A 9 4.82 -11.36 -36.76
N GLY A 10 4.95 -10.04 -36.88
CA GLY A 10 5.54 -9.41 -38.07
C GLY A 10 4.64 -9.39 -39.31
N GLN A 11 3.35 -9.72 -39.19
CA GLN A 11 2.35 -9.52 -40.23
C GLN A 11 1.26 -8.53 -39.78
N LEU A 12 0.84 -7.66 -40.70
CA LEU A 12 -0.30 -6.76 -40.52
C LEU A 12 -1.58 -7.61 -40.55
N ALA A 13 -2.23 -7.79 -39.40
CA ALA A 13 -3.50 -8.50 -39.33
C ALA A 13 -4.66 -7.49 -39.40
N MET A 14 -5.44 -7.54 -40.48
CA MET A 14 -6.72 -6.83 -40.61
C MET A 14 -7.82 -7.69 -39.99
N ILE A 15 -8.27 -7.36 -38.78
CA ILE A 15 -9.48 -7.96 -38.23
C ILE A 15 -10.68 -7.13 -38.73
N ALA A 16 -11.51 -7.76 -39.56
CA ALA A 16 -12.72 -7.17 -40.13
C ALA A 16 -13.78 -6.92 -39.04
N CYS A 17 -14.56 -5.86 -39.26
CA CYS A 17 -15.61 -5.31 -38.38
C CYS A 17 -16.43 -6.35 -37.62
N ILE A 18 -16.56 -6.16 -36.31
CA ILE A 18 -17.71 -6.69 -35.56
C ILE A 18 -18.70 -5.53 -35.38
N SER A 19 -19.71 -5.51 -36.24
CA SER A 19 -20.95 -4.81 -35.96
C SER A 19 -21.61 -5.48 -34.75
N HIS A 20 -21.70 -4.72 -33.65
CA HIS A 20 -22.31 -5.11 -32.36
C HIS A 20 -21.51 -6.11 -31.52
N VAL A 21 -20.59 -5.61 -30.70
CA VAL A 21 -20.27 -6.26 -29.42
C VAL A 21 -21.00 -5.48 -28.34
N ASN A 22 -22.17 -5.99 -27.94
CA ASN A 22 -22.97 -5.45 -26.86
C ASN A 22 -22.42 -5.97 -25.52
N SER A 23 -21.17 -5.62 -25.17
CA SER A 23 -20.66 -5.73 -23.81
C SER A 23 -19.85 -4.47 -23.50
N ALA A 24 -20.37 -3.67 -22.58
CA ALA A 24 -20.01 -2.26 -22.44
C ALA A 24 -18.58 -1.98 -21.96
N CYS A 25 -17.72 -3.00 -21.78
CA CYS A 25 -16.28 -2.83 -21.63
C CYS A 25 -15.54 -4.19 -21.66
N ALA A 26 -15.12 -4.66 -22.84
CA ALA A 26 -14.36 -5.90 -22.99
C ALA A 26 -13.23 -5.74 -24.02
N ASP A 27 -12.13 -6.47 -23.84
CA ASP A 27 -11.05 -6.53 -24.83
C ASP A 27 -11.53 -7.25 -26.09
N ILE A 28 -11.11 -6.78 -27.25
CA ILE A 28 -11.38 -7.41 -28.55
C ILE A 28 -10.79 -8.82 -28.60
N ASP A 29 -9.61 -8.98 -28.01
CA ASP A 29 -8.92 -10.25 -27.78
C ASP A 29 -7.86 -10.07 -26.69
N VAL A 30 -7.98 -10.83 -25.60
CA VAL A 30 -7.10 -10.73 -24.42
C VAL A 30 -5.64 -11.09 -24.73
N ILE A 31 -5.41 -12.03 -25.66
CA ILE A 31 -4.06 -12.46 -26.07
C ILE A 31 -3.45 -11.38 -26.96
N ALA A 32 -4.20 -10.87 -27.94
CA ALA A 32 -3.73 -9.79 -28.82
C ALA A 32 -3.36 -8.52 -28.02
N CYS A 33 -4.13 -8.16 -27.00
CA CYS A 33 -3.81 -7.03 -26.12
C CYS A 33 -2.51 -7.25 -25.32
N ARG A 34 -2.23 -8.48 -24.86
CA ARG A 34 -0.96 -8.82 -24.19
C ARG A 34 0.23 -8.76 -25.15
N GLU A 35 0.09 -9.32 -26.34
CA GLU A 35 1.14 -9.30 -27.36
C GLU A 35 1.42 -7.86 -27.83
N GLN A 36 0.37 -7.07 -28.04
CA GLN A 36 0.51 -5.66 -28.44
C GLN A 36 1.18 -4.83 -27.35
N ALA A 37 0.85 -5.03 -26.07
CA ALA A 37 1.53 -4.35 -24.96
C ALA A 37 3.01 -4.76 -24.84
N ALA A 38 3.37 -5.98 -25.22
CA ALA A 38 4.76 -6.41 -25.28
C ALA A 38 5.53 -5.76 -26.45
N ALA A 39 4.85 -5.46 -27.55
CA ALA A 39 5.42 -4.76 -28.70
C ALA A 39 5.48 -3.24 -28.53
N ASP A 40 4.49 -2.65 -27.84
CA ASP A 40 4.38 -1.22 -27.56
C ASP A 40 4.02 -0.97 -26.09
N PRO A 41 5.02 -0.61 -25.25
CA PRO A 41 4.79 -0.27 -23.84
C PRO A 41 3.84 0.92 -23.62
N ASN A 42 3.60 1.74 -24.65
CA ASN A 42 2.70 2.89 -24.59
C ASN A 42 1.29 2.58 -25.12
N MET A 43 0.97 1.33 -25.44
CA MET A 43 -0.36 0.93 -25.94
C MET A 43 -1.53 1.52 -25.14
N CYS A 44 -1.41 1.59 -23.82
CA CYS A 44 -2.47 2.12 -22.96
C CYS A 44 -2.57 3.65 -22.90
N GLN A 45 -1.66 4.36 -23.57
CA GLN A 45 -1.74 5.80 -23.82
C GLN A 45 -2.46 6.10 -25.15
N ASP A 46 -2.45 5.15 -26.10
CA ASP A 46 -3.18 5.30 -27.36
C ASP A 46 -4.70 5.19 -27.11
N PRO A 47 -5.50 6.21 -27.45
CA PRO A 47 -6.94 6.21 -27.17
C PRO A 47 -7.70 5.09 -27.90
N VAL A 48 -7.27 4.72 -29.11
CA VAL A 48 -7.95 3.69 -29.90
C VAL A 48 -7.67 2.32 -29.31
N LEU A 49 -6.40 2.03 -29.02
CA LEU A 49 -6.02 0.76 -28.42
C LEU A 49 -6.56 0.65 -26.99
N SER A 50 -6.41 1.69 -26.17
CA SER A 50 -6.78 1.65 -24.75
C SER A 50 -8.28 1.72 -24.46
N THR A 51 -9.12 2.24 -25.36
CA THR A 51 -10.57 2.37 -25.09
C THR A 51 -11.45 1.54 -26.00
N THR A 52 -10.99 1.23 -27.22
CA THR A 52 -11.78 0.53 -28.23
C THR A 52 -11.36 -0.93 -28.38
N ALA A 53 -10.04 -1.21 -28.34
CA ALA A 53 -9.55 -2.56 -28.57
C ALA A 53 -9.21 -3.32 -27.28
N CYS A 54 -8.60 -2.67 -26.30
CA CYS A 54 -8.07 -3.27 -25.08
C CYS A 54 -8.48 -2.54 -23.79
N PRO A 55 -9.76 -2.14 -23.62
CA PRO A 55 -10.18 -1.34 -22.48
C PRO A 55 -10.09 -2.05 -21.13
N SER A 56 -10.22 -3.37 -21.08
CA SER A 56 -10.08 -4.14 -19.85
C SER A 56 -8.60 -4.28 -19.49
N TYR A 57 -7.76 -4.67 -20.45
CA TYR A 57 -6.31 -4.74 -20.29
C TYR A 57 -5.71 -3.40 -19.81
N CYS A 58 -6.15 -2.28 -20.39
CA CYS A 58 -5.69 -0.95 -20.04
C CYS A 58 -6.41 -0.32 -18.84
N LYS A 59 -7.20 -1.09 -18.08
CA LYS A 59 -7.92 -0.64 -16.87
C LYS A 59 -8.84 0.56 -17.12
N LYS A 60 -9.40 0.67 -18.32
CA LYS A 60 -10.43 1.66 -18.70
C LYS A 60 -11.83 1.13 -18.45
N CYS A 61 -11.97 -0.15 -18.12
CA CYS A 61 -13.23 -0.73 -17.72
C CYS A 61 -13.57 -0.49 -16.25
N PRO A 62 -14.85 -0.17 -15.95
CA PRO A 62 -15.33 -0.22 -14.58
C PRO A 62 -15.33 -1.68 -14.10
N LEU A 63 -14.86 -1.90 -12.89
CA LEU A 63 -14.92 -3.21 -12.23
C LEU A 63 -16.26 -3.41 -11.54
N THR A 64 -16.69 -4.66 -11.40
CA THR A 64 -17.77 -5.03 -10.49
C THR A 64 -17.17 -5.63 -9.23
N CYS A 65 -17.41 -5.03 -8.06
CA CYS A 65 -16.86 -5.49 -6.80
C CYS A 65 -17.98 -5.81 -5.80
N TYR A 66 -17.67 -6.66 -4.82
CA TYR A 66 -18.55 -6.81 -3.67
C TYR A 66 -18.59 -5.51 -2.86
N HIS A 67 -19.79 -5.17 -2.38
CA HIS A 67 -20.06 -3.97 -1.61
C HIS A 67 -20.91 -4.25 -0.38
N CYS A 68 -20.26 -4.41 0.77
CA CYS A 68 -20.95 -4.57 2.04
C CYS A 68 -20.03 -4.23 3.21
N GLN A 69 -20.68 -3.97 4.34
CA GLN A 69 -20.08 -3.85 5.66
C GLN A 69 -20.83 -4.80 6.58
N THR A 70 -20.17 -5.84 7.07
CA THR A 70 -20.77 -6.83 7.97
C THR A 70 -20.06 -6.82 9.31
N THR A 71 -20.82 -6.89 10.41
CA THR A 71 -20.31 -6.91 11.79
C THR A 71 -20.81 -8.19 12.48
N GLY A 72 -19.91 -9.06 12.94
CA GLY A 72 -20.29 -10.25 13.72
C GLY A 72 -19.35 -11.45 13.56
N GLN A 73 -19.49 -12.45 14.44
CA GLN A 73 -18.68 -13.69 14.41
C GLN A 73 -19.03 -14.64 13.25
N ASN A 74 -20.16 -14.42 12.59
CA ASN A 74 -20.57 -15.22 11.45
C ASN A 74 -19.99 -14.57 10.21
N ASN A 75 -19.11 -15.30 9.52
CA ASN A 75 -18.51 -14.94 8.24
C ASN A 75 -19.59 -14.89 7.13
N VAL A 76 -20.53 -13.95 7.26
CA VAL A 76 -21.67 -13.80 6.34
C VAL A 76 -21.10 -13.38 5.00
N PRO A 77 -21.24 -14.22 3.95
CA PRO A 77 -20.67 -13.91 2.65
C PRO A 77 -21.29 -12.63 2.09
N CYS A 78 -20.44 -11.71 1.65
CA CYS A 78 -20.86 -10.52 0.95
C CYS A 78 -21.50 -10.92 -0.39
N THR A 79 -22.79 -10.62 -0.58
CA THR A 79 -23.50 -10.95 -1.83
C THR A 79 -23.88 -9.72 -2.64
N THR A 80 -23.92 -8.55 -2.00
CA THR A 80 -24.19 -7.27 -2.66
C THR A 80 -23.01 -6.87 -3.54
N GLN A 81 -23.29 -6.47 -4.78
CA GLN A 81 -22.29 -6.06 -5.76
C GLN A 81 -22.54 -4.61 -6.16
N LYS A 82 -21.46 -3.89 -6.52
CA LYS A 82 -21.56 -2.58 -7.16
C LYS A 82 -20.55 -2.46 -8.30
N THR A 83 -20.92 -1.71 -9.31
CA THR A 83 -20.01 -1.29 -10.37
C THR A 83 -19.23 -0.07 -9.89
N CYS A 84 -17.90 -0.13 -9.97
CA CYS A 84 -16.99 0.93 -9.58
C CYS A 84 -16.89 2.02 -10.64
N ALA A 85 -16.38 3.19 -10.27
CA ALA A 85 -15.96 4.17 -11.25
C ALA A 85 -14.74 3.67 -12.06
N VAL A 86 -14.56 4.20 -13.27
CA VAL A 86 -13.40 3.86 -14.10
C VAL A 86 -12.11 4.22 -13.37
N GLY A 87 -11.19 3.26 -13.26
CA GLY A 87 -9.90 3.42 -12.56
C GLY A 87 -9.93 3.12 -11.07
N GLU A 88 -11.09 2.79 -10.49
CA GLU A 88 -11.17 2.23 -9.15
C GLU A 88 -10.83 0.73 -9.14
N GLN A 89 -10.45 0.24 -7.96
CA GLN A 89 -10.12 -1.15 -7.70
C GLN A 89 -11.05 -1.75 -6.65
N CYS A 90 -11.22 -3.07 -6.70
CA CYS A 90 -11.89 -3.79 -5.63
C CYS A 90 -10.98 -3.83 -4.40
N VAL A 91 -11.55 -3.51 -3.25
CA VAL A 91 -10.86 -3.54 -1.96
C VAL A 91 -11.59 -4.44 -0.97
N TYR A 92 -10.81 -5.17 -0.19
CA TYR A 92 -11.26 -5.95 0.97
C TYR A 92 -10.46 -5.55 2.20
N ARG A 93 -11.14 -5.43 3.34
CA ARG A 93 -10.53 -5.19 4.65
C ARG A 93 -11.26 -5.97 5.74
N GLU A 94 -10.48 -6.48 6.68
CA GLU A 94 -10.97 -7.12 7.91
C GLU A 94 -10.48 -6.36 9.15
N ILE A 95 -11.35 -6.20 10.14
CA ILE A 95 -11.10 -5.44 11.36
C ILE A 95 -11.64 -6.24 12.54
N THR A 96 -10.79 -6.70 13.45
CA THR A 96 -11.25 -7.41 14.65
C THR A 96 -11.21 -6.50 15.87
N ASP A 97 -12.34 -6.19 16.52
CA ASP A 97 -12.35 -5.44 17.77
C ASP A 97 -11.59 -6.23 18.86
N PRO A 98 -10.57 -5.64 19.48
CA PRO A 98 -9.74 -6.34 20.46
C PRO A 98 -10.35 -6.44 21.86
N LEU A 99 -11.34 -5.60 22.16
CA LEU A 99 -12.06 -5.58 23.44
C LEU A 99 -13.29 -6.50 23.38
N THR A 100 -13.97 -6.56 22.24
CA THR A 100 -15.21 -7.34 22.08
C THR A 100 -15.02 -8.64 21.29
N GLY A 101 -13.91 -8.81 20.58
CA GLY A 101 -13.65 -9.96 19.71
C GLY A 101 -14.56 -10.02 18.48
N SER A 102 -15.30 -8.95 18.19
CA SER A 102 -16.18 -8.87 17.02
C SER A 102 -15.37 -8.57 15.77
N THR A 103 -15.66 -9.23 14.64
CA THR A 103 -14.98 -8.94 13.36
C THR A 103 -15.91 -8.15 12.45
N GLU A 104 -15.38 -7.09 11.85
CA GLU A 104 -15.98 -6.29 10.81
C GLU A 104 -15.28 -6.55 9.48
N HIS A 105 -16.06 -6.89 8.46
CA HIS A 105 -15.57 -7.09 7.09
C HIS A 105 -16.12 -6.00 6.18
N ILE A 106 -15.23 -5.38 5.42
CA ILE A 106 -15.56 -4.31 4.46
C ILE A 106 -15.09 -4.74 3.08
N SER A 107 -16.03 -4.84 2.16
CA SER A 107 -15.77 -5.03 0.73
C SER A 107 -16.33 -3.83 -0.01
N THR A 108 -15.54 -3.15 -0.84
CA THR A 108 -16.02 -2.00 -1.63
C THR A 108 -15.12 -1.71 -2.84
N CYS A 109 -15.49 -0.71 -3.64
CA CYS A 109 -14.61 -0.07 -4.60
C CYS A 109 -13.83 1.06 -3.91
N ALA A 110 -12.59 1.28 -4.32
CA ALA A 110 -11.80 2.43 -3.90
C ALA A 110 -10.91 2.94 -5.04
N SER A 111 -10.56 4.22 -4.97
CA SER A 111 -9.52 4.83 -5.80
C SER A 111 -8.24 4.00 -5.77
N ASN A 112 -7.58 3.85 -6.92
CA ASN A 112 -6.25 3.22 -6.99
C ASN A 112 -5.24 3.90 -6.05
N LYS A 113 -5.45 5.17 -5.69
CA LYS A 113 -4.62 5.86 -4.68
C LYS A 113 -4.69 5.18 -3.31
N VAL A 114 -5.84 4.61 -2.92
CA VAL A 114 -5.97 3.84 -1.67
C VAL A 114 -5.10 2.58 -1.73
N CYS A 115 -5.07 1.92 -2.89
CA CYS A 115 -4.26 0.74 -3.13
C CYS A 115 -2.76 1.03 -3.21
N LEU A 116 -2.40 2.27 -3.59
CA LEU A 116 -1.04 2.78 -3.59
C LEU A 116 -0.66 3.44 -2.25
N GLY A 117 -1.55 3.45 -1.25
CA GLY A 117 -1.34 4.14 0.03
C GLY A 117 -1.31 5.67 -0.06
N GLN A 118 -1.61 6.25 -1.22
CA GLN A 118 -1.63 7.69 -1.51
C GLN A 118 -2.88 8.40 -0.97
N GLU A 119 -3.88 7.65 -0.54
CA GLU A 119 -5.14 8.17 -0.04
C GLU A 119 -5.66 7.26 1.06
N LEU A 120 -6.12 7.83 2.17
CA LEU A 120 -6.88 7.08 3.16
C LEU A 120 -8.30 6.92 2.64
N MET A 121 -8.81 5.69 2.59
CA MET A 121 -10.17 5.43 2.15
C MET A 121 -11.14 6.23 3.04
N GLN A 122 -11.89 7.20 2.51
CA GLN A 122 -12.72 8.14 3.30
C GLN A 122 -13.83 7.51 4.15
N VAL A 123 -14.02 6.19 4.08
CA VAL A 123 -14.89 5.42 5.00
C VAL A 123 -14.17 5.17 6.35
N VAL A 124 -13.34 6.12 6.80
CA VAL A 124 -12.75 6.13 8.14
C VAL A 124 -13.81 6.54 9.16
N PHE A 125 -14.71 5.61 9.47
CA PHE A 125 -15.44 5.62 10.73
C PHE A 125 -15.25 4.25 11.40
N GLY A 126 -14.15 4.05 12.13
CA GLY A 126 -14.03 2.87 13.01
C GLY A 126 -12.60 2.43 13.33
N ARG A 127 -12.38 2.02 14.58
CA ARG A 127 -11.11 1.75 15.27
C ARG A 127 -10.39 0.45 14.82
N ARG A 128 -9.12 0.31 15.21
CA ARG A 128 -8.20 -0.83 14.94
C ARG A 128 -8.39 -2.05 15.85
N SER A 129 -7.94 -3.22 15.35
CA SER A 129 -7.66 -4.47 16.08
C SER A 129 -6.29 -4.50 16.75
N ILE A 130 -6.15 -5.23 17.87
CA ILE A 130 -4.90 -5.44 18.62
C ILE A 130 -4.17 -6.75 18.27
N ASN A 131 -4.76 -7.73 17.57
CA ASN A 131 -4.11 -9.06 17.44
C ASN A 131 -4.00 -9.67 16.03
N THR A 132 -4.34 -8.94 14.96
CA THR A 132 -4.04 -9.38 13.58
C THR A 132 -3.28 -8.30 12.82
N ARG A 133 -2.05 -8.63 12.44
CA ARG A 133 -1.16 -7.80 11.62
C ARG A 133 -1.70 -7.75 10.20
N ASN A 134 -2.52 -6.74 9.91
CA ASN A 134 -2.61 -6.14 8.58
C ASN A 134 -3.64 -5.01 8.58
N VAL A 135 -3.17 -3.76 8.42
CA VAL A 135 -3.95 -2.78 7.63
C VAL A 135 -3.69 -3.09 6.14
N ALA A 136 -3.76 -4.37 5.76
CA ALA A 136 -3.72 -4.75 4.36
C ALA A 136 -5.13 -4.54 3.85
N ILE A 137 -5.35 -3.34 3.30
CA ILE A 137 -6.36 -3.21 2.28
C ILE A 137 -5.89 -4.13 1.15
N GLN A 138 -6.58 -5.26 0.97
CA GLN A 138 -6.31 -6.15 -0.15
C GLN A 138 -6.96 -5.52 -1.37
N CYS A 139 -6.12 -5.06 -2.30
CA CYS A 139 -6.56 -4.54 -3.57
C CYS A 139 -6.42 -5.59 -4.65
N CYS A 140 -7.38 -5.63 -5.55
CA CYS A 140 -7.37 -6.52 -6.69
C CYS A 140 -8.10 -5.88 -7.87
N SER A 141 -7.76 -6.32 -9.08
CA SER A 141 -8.10 -5.64 -10.33
C SER A 141 -8.92 -6.50 -11.29
N SER A 142 -9.70 -7.44 -10.77
CA SER A 142 -10.64 -8.24 -11.54
C SER A 142 -12.01 -8.22 -10.90
N ASP A 143 -13.05 -8.56 -11.64
CA ASP A 143 -14.40 -8.56 -11.09
C ASP A 143 -14.52 -9.51 -9.89
N LEU A 144 -15.22 -9.03 -8.85
CA LEU A 144 -15.60 -9.77 -7.65
C LEU A 144 -14.42 -10.38 -6.87
N CYS A 145 -13.21 -9.88 -7.08
CA CYS A 145 -11.99 -10.41 -6.47
C CYS A 145 -11.84 -10.08 -4.98
N ASN A 146 -12.68 -9.17 -4.46
CA ASN A 146 -12.71 -8.78 -3.05
C ASN A 146 -13.72 -9.60 -2.23
N ALA A 147 -14.00 -10.84 -2.63
CA ALA A 147 -14.76 -11.76 -1.80
C ALA A 147 -14.05 -11.93 -0.44
N ALA A 148 -14.82 -12.08 0.64
CA ALA A 148 -14.29 -12.47 1.94
C ALA A 148 -13.62 -13.84 1.80
N THR A 149 -12.31 -13.83 1.60
CA THR A 149 -11.55 -15.07 1.38
C THR A 149 -11.49 -15.78 2.72
N THR A 150 -12.29 -16.84 2.91
CA THR A 150 -11.92 -17.91 3.84
C THR A 150 -10.53 -18.30 3.44
N THR A 151 -9.56 -18.15 4.34
CA THR A 151 -8.14 -18.47 4.19
C THR A 151 -7.93 -19.72 3.33
N THR A 152 -7.90 -19.52 2.02
CA THR A 152 -7.56 -20.55 1.04
C THR A 152 -6.26 -20.03 0.52
N THR A 153 -5.22 -20.47 1.20
CA THR A 153 -3.84 -20.46 0.77
C THR A 153 -3.81 -20.96 -0.68
N SER A 154 -3.98 -20.07 -1.64
CA SER A 154 -3.54 -20.29 -2.99
C SER A 154 -2.03 -20.38 -2.88
N ILE A 155 -1.52 -21.61 -2.91
CA ILE A 155 -0.12 -21.91 -3.09
C ILE A 155 0.22 -21.38 -4.48
N ARG A 156 0.48 -20.07 -4.56
CA ARG A 156 1.38 -19.54 -5.57
C ARG A 156 2.71 -20.16 -5.22
N THR A 157 3.23 -20.99 -6.11
CA THR A 157 4.59 -21.53 -6.06
C THR A 157 5.57 -20.36 -6.25
N THR A 158 5.66 -19.49 -5.26
CA THR A 158 6.79 -18.58 -5.07
C THR A 158 7.95 -19.47 -4.68
N MET A 159 8.95 -19.55 -5.56
CA MET A 159 10.25 -20.08 -5.20
C MET A 159 10.66 -19.40 -3.89
N THR A 160 10.72 -20.21 -2.83
CA THR A 160 11.09 -19.76 -1.49
C THR A 160 12.51 -19.21 -1.61
N PRO A 161 12.77 -17.90 -1.41
CA PRO A 161 14.12 -17.50 -1.10
C PRO A 161 14.42 -18.15 0.25
N THR A 162 15.48 -18.95 0.28
CA THR A 162 16.01 -19.58 1.48
C THR A 162 16.00 -18.58 2.63
N PRO A 163 15.57 -18.93 3.85
CA PRO A 163 15.66 -18.02 5.00
C PRO A 163 17.14 -17.71 5.25
N THR A 164 17.64 -16.65 4.63
CA THR A 164 19.00 -16.18 4.86
C THR A 164 18.98 -15.51 6.21
N SER A 165 19.72 -16.07 7.16
CA SER A 165 19.93 -15.56 8.52
C SER A 165 20.57 -14.17 8.60
N ASN A 166 20.81 -13.52 7.45
CA ASN A 166 21.57 -12.29 7.28
C ASN A 166 20.79 -11.29 6.40
N CYS A 167 21.02 -10.00 6.63
CA CYS A 167 20.45 -8.93 5.81
C CYS A 167 20.98 -8.99 4.37
N ASP A 168 20.11 -8.63 3.43
CA ASP A 168 20.42 -8.60 2.00
C ASP A 168 21.26 -7.35 1.64
N SER A 169 22.56 -7.43 1.90
CA SER A 169 23.48 -6.32 1.62
C SER A 169 23.60 -6.01 0.13
N SER A 170 23.34 -6.98 -0.76
CA SER A 170 23.28 -6.74 -2.21
C SER A 170 22.17 -5.78 -2.61
N ASN A 171 21.08 -5.73 -1.84
CA ASN A 171 19.97 -4.80 -2.03
C ASN A 171 20.04 -3.58 -1.08
N ASN A 172 21.22 -3.25 -0.57
CA ASN A 172 21.49 -2.13 0.34
C ASN A 172 20.76 -2.23 1.70
N TYR A 173 20.45 -3.45 2.16
CA TYR A 173 20.02 -3.63 3.55
C TYR A 173 21.21 -3.72 4.51
N HIS A 174 21.14 -2.94 5.58
CA HIS A 174 22.10 -2.91 6.68
C HIS A 174 21.52 -3.64 7.90
N GLN A 175 22.33 -4.49 8.53
CA GLN A 175 21.95 -5.16 9.76
C GLN A 175 22.23 -4.27 10.96
N LEU A 176 21.21 -4.02 11.77
CA LEU A 176 21.33 -3.38 13.08
C LEU A 176 20.92 -4.37 14.17
N SER A 177 21.32 -4.08 15.40
CA SER A 177 20.99 -4.90 16.55
C SER A 177 20.77 -4.07 17.81
N TYR A 178 19.87 -4.52 18.67
CA TYR A 178 19.57 -3.95 19.98
C TYR A 178 19.10 -5.07 20.92
N ILE A 179 19.57 -5.11 22.17
CA ILE A 179 19.23 -6.13 23.19
C ILE A 179 19.08 -7.55 22.58
N ASN A 180 20.13 -8.05 21.93
CA ASN A 180 20.16 -9.39 21.28
C ASN A 180 19.13 -9.64 20.16
N LYS A 181 18.37 -8.63 19.74
CA LYS A 181 17.50 -8.65 18.55
C LYS A 181 18.25 -8.06 17.37
N ARG A 182 17.96 -8.59 16.17
CA ARG A 182 18.53 -8.12 14.91
C ARG A 182 17.39 -7.69 13.98
N PHE A 183 17.63 -6.67 13.20
CA PHE A 183 16.71 -6.18 12.19
C PHE A 183 17.48 -5.61 11.00
N CYS A 184 16.89 -5.70 9.82
CA CYS A 184 17.49 -5.17 8.60
C CYS A 184 16.80 -3.88 8.22
N ILE A 185 17.58 -2.86 7.86
CA ILE A 185 17.03 -1.60 7.39
C ILE A 185 17.59 -1.24 6.02
N LYS A 186 16.82 -0.49 5.25
CA LYS A 186 17.28 0.15 4.02
C LYS A 186 16.82 1.60 4.01
N ILE A 187 17.77 2.52 3.81
CA ILE A 187 17.49 3.94 3.71
C ILE A 187 17.26 4.27 2.23
N HIS A 188 16.08 4.79 1.91
CA HIS A 188 15.75 5.25 0.58
C HIS A 188 15.99 6.76 0.46
N ASN A 189 16.84 7.14 -0.50
CA ASN A 189 17.22 8.54 -0.70
C ASN A 189 16.24 9.35 -1.54
N GLU A 190 15.32 8.68 -2.23
CA GLU A 190 14.22 9.33 -2.92
C GLU A 190 13.16 9.84 -1.92
N SER A 191 12.53 10.96 -2.24
CA SER A 191 11.50 11.56 -1.41
C SER A 191 10.12 11.10 -1.85
N LYS A 192 9.28 10.70 -0.90
CA LYS A 192 7.91 10.25 -1.11
C LYS A 192 7.00 10.71 0.04
N GLU A 193 5.71 10.77 -0.21
CA GLU A 193 4.68 10.89 0.84
C GLU A 193 4.68 9.65 1.71
N TRP A 194 4.25 9.76 2.97
CA TRP A 194 4.37 8.67 3.95
C TRP A 194 3.73 7.37 3.46
N GLY A 195 2.52 7.45 2.89
CA GLY A 195 1.81 6.27 2.41
C GLY A 195 2.43 5.64 1.17
N VAL A 196 3.02 6.44 0.28
CA VAL A 196 3.77 5.95 -0.89
C VAL A 196 5.10 5.32 -0.47
N ALA A 197 5.79 5.95 0.49
CA ALA A 197 7.01 5.41 1.08
C ALA A 197 6.75 4.02 1.71
N ARG A 198 5.64 3.90 2.44
CA ARG A 198 5.20 2.61 3.00
C ARG A 198 4.96 1.56 1.92
N HIS A 199 4.20 1.92 0.88
CA HIS A 199 3.94 1.00 -0.23
C HIS A 199 5.23 0.56 -0.92
N ALA A 200 6.20 1.47 -1.10
CA ALA A 200 7.51 1.13 -1.65
C ALA A 200 8.25 0.09 -0.78
N CYS A 201 8.22 0.22 0.55
CA CYS A 201 8.76 -0.81 1.44
C CYS A 201 8.04 -2.16 1.29
N MET A 202 6.71 -2.16 1.16
CA MET A 202 5.92 -3.38 0.99
C MET A 202 6.24 -4.13 -0.31
N LEU A 203 6.55 -3.41 -1.40
CA LEU A 203 7.02 -4.02 -2.65
C LEU A 203 8.38 -4.74 -2.51
N GLU A 204 9.15 -4.39 -1.48
CA GLU A 204 10.42 -5.05 -1.14
C GLU A 204 10.27 -6.16 -0.08
N ASN A 205 9.04 -6.58 0.24
CA ASN A 205 8.74 -7.48 1.37
C ASN A 205 9.24 -6.92 2.73
N ALA A 206 9.15 -5.61 2.91
CA ALA A 206 9.46 -4.86 4.12
C ALA A 206 8.26 -3.99 4.53
N ASP A 207 8.40 -3.17 5.57
CA ASP A 207 7.46 -2.07 5.88
C ASP A 207 8.27 -0.86 6.38
N LEU A 208 7.65 0.31 6.61
CA LEU A 208 8.38 1.42 7.24
C LEU A 208 8.87 1.02 8.63
N VAL A 209 10.08 1.47 8.99
CA VAL A 209 10.73 1.07 10.24
C VAL A 209 9.93 1.45 11.48
N VAL A 210 9.79 0.51 12.41
CA VAL A 210 9.14 0.74 13.69
C VAL A 210 10.20 0.93 14.77
N LEU A 211 10.12 2.02 15.54
CA LEU A 211 11.09 2.35 16.61
C LEU A 211 10.43 2.31 17.99
N ASP A 212 9.78 1.19 18.28
CA ASP A 212 8.90 0.95 19.44
C ASP A 212 9.61 0.68 20.77
N SER A 213 10.93 0.85 20.82
CA SER A 213 11.71 0.74 22.06
C SER A 213 12.90 1.69 22.04
N HIS A 214 13.26 2.17 23.24
CA HIS A 214 14.40 3.07 23.43
C HIS A 214 15.69 2.51 22.82
N ASP A 215 16.01 1.23 23.06
CA ASP A 215 17.24 0.62 22.55
C ASP A 215 17.26 0.49 21.03
N LYS A 216 16.11 0.22 20.41
CA LYS A 216 15.99 0.17 18.95
C LYS A 216 16.16 1.56 18.33
N HIS A 217 15.53 2.58 18.93
CA HIS A 217 15.69 3.97 18.52
C HIS A 217 17.13 4.47 18.69
N ALA A 218 17.80 4.10 19.78
CA ALA A 218 19.20 4.43 20.02
C ALA A 218 20.14 3.76 18.99
N ALA A 219 19.92 2.47 18.69
CA ALA A 219 20.67 1.76 17.66
C ALA A 219 20.49 2.39 16.28
N MET A 220 19.24 2.75 15.92
CA MET A 220 18.94 3.49 14.69
C MET A 220 19.65 4.85 14.66
N THR A 221 19.55 5.63 15.73
CA THR A 221 20.18 6.95 15.84
C THR A 221 21.70 6.87 15.66
N SER A 222 22.35 5.89 16.28
CA SER A 222 23.79 5.66 16.13
C SER A 222 24.17 5.38 14.67
N HIS A 223 23.39 4.53 13.99
CA HIS A 223 23.61 4.22 12.58
C HIS A 223 23.39 5.45 11.68
N LEU A 224 22.30 6.19 11.86
CA LEU A 224 22.01 7.36 11.03
C LEU A 224 23.04 8.49 11.20
N ARG A 225 23.64 8.62 12.39
CA ARG A 225 24.79 9.50 12.62
C ARG A 225 26.02 9.04 11.84
N SER A 226 26.34 7.74 11.87
CA SER A 226 27.54 7.23 11.19
C SER A 226 27.45 7.36 9.66
N VAL A 227 26.25 7.28 9.10
CA VAL A 227 25.99 7.51 7.66
C VAL A 227 25.63 8.96 7.31
N HIS A 228 25.76 9.90 8.25
CA HIS A 228 25.61 11.34 8.04
C HIS A 228 24.26 11.76 7.43
N ILE A 229 23.15 11.22 7.95
CA ILE A 229 21.82 11.68 7.55
C ILE A 229 21.55 13.09 8.09
N LEU A 230 21.13 14.00 7.20
CA LEU A 230 20.91 15.43 7.49
C LEU A 230 19.47 15.91 7.27
N SER A 231 18.61 15.11 6.63
CA SER A 231 17.22 15.46 6.35
C SER A 231 16.27 14.60 7.18
N ASP A 232 15.07 15.12 7.44
CA ASP A 232 13.98 14.38 8.08
C ASP A 232 13.62 13.13 7.25
N ILE A 233 13.24 12.06 7.94
CA ILE A 233 12.97 10.75 7.34
C ILE A 233 11.69 10.17 7.91
N TRP A 234 10.84 9.60 7.04
CA TRP A 234 9.65 8.86 7.45
C TRP A 234 9.97 7.58 8.21
N ILE A 235 9.21 7.36 9.28
CA ILE A 235 9.19 6.12 10.06
C ILE A 235 7.75 5.58 10.17
N GLY A 236 7.60 4.33 10.58
CA GLY A 236 6.36 3.59 10.61
C GLY A 236 5.46 3.93 11.80
N ALA A 237 5.09 5.19 11.98
CA ALA A 237 4.06 5.59 12.93
C ALA A 237 3.11 6.64 12.32
N LEU A 238 1.85 6.57 12.73
CA LEU A 238 0.78 7.47 12.30
C LEU A 238 -0.34 7.56 13.35
N VAL A 239 -1.17 8.59 13.26
CA VAL A 239 -2.45 8.70 13.97
C VAL A 239 -3.47 7.76 13.32
N VAL A 240 -4.23 7.02 14.14
CA VAL A 240 -5.13 5.96 13.64
C VAL A 240 -6.55 6.05 14.18
N ASP A 241 -6.80 6.97 15.11
CA ASP A 241 -8.10 7.08 15.78
C ASP A 241 -8.51 8.53 16.02
N LYS A 242 -9.80 8.71 16.34
CA LYS A 242 -10.39 10.01 16.68
C LYS A 242 -9.85 10.60 17.99
N THR A 243 -9.16 9.79 18.79
CA THR A 243 -8.51 10.26 20.02
C THR A 243 -7.13 10.86 19.76
N ARG A 244 -6.69 10.88 18.49
CA ARG A 244 -5.44 11.47 18.03
C ARG A 244 -4.20 10.84 18.66
N SER A 245 -4.29 9.55 18.95
CA SER A 245 -3.15 8.79 19.47
C SER A 245 -2.30 8.23 18.34
N PHE A 246 -0.97 8.32 18.50
CA PHE A 246 -0.02 7.74 17.57
C PHE A 246 0.19 6.24 17.83
N TYR A 247 0.32 5.47 16.75
CA TYR A 247 0.62 4.05 16.81
C TYR A 247 1.67 3.69 15.77
N TRP A 248 2.54 2.77 16.16
CA TRP A 248 3.46 2.10 15.24
C TRP A 248 2.71 1.17 14.29
N LEU A 249 3.34 0.81 13.16
CA LEU A 249 2.77 -0.15 12.21
C LEU A 249 2.63 -1.57 12.78
N ASN A 250 3.40 -1.92 13.81
CA ASN A 250 3.22 -3.15 14.58
C ASN A 250 2.13 -3.06 15.66
N ASN A 251 1.38 -1.94 15.68
CA ASN A 251 0.28 -1.67 16.59
C ASN A 251 0.66 -1.37 18.04
N ALA A 252 1.95 -1.25 18.35
CA ALA A 252 2.36 -0.70 19.63
C ALA A 252 1.95 0.78 19.71
N SER A 253 1.49 1.20 20.89
CA SER A 253 1.20 2.61 21.15
C SER A 253 2.50 3.42 21.12
N LEU A 254 2.45 4.61 20.53
CA LEU A 254 3.46 5.64 20.67
C LEU A 254 2.85 6.77 21.52
N PRO A 255 3.07 6.76 22.85
CA PRO A 255 2.50 7.78 23.72
C PRO A 255 3.03 9.17 23.36
N SER A 256 2.17 10.20 23.37
CA SER A 256 2.58 11.59 23.12
C SER A 256 3.57 12.12 24.16
N HIS A 257 3.68 11.47 25.32
CA HIS A 257 4.66 11.79 26.37
C HIS A 257 5.94 10.95 26.31
N SER A 258 6.16 10.19 25.24
CA SER A 258 7.42 9.45 25.04
C SER A 258 8.62 10.40 25.11
N THR A 259 9.69 9.99 25.77
CA THR A 259 10.96 10.73 25.82
C THR A 259 11.62 10.86 24.46
N GLU A 260 11.17 10.08 23.47
CA GLU A 260 11.71 10.09 22.12
C GLU A 260 11.09 11.12 21.19
N TRP A 261 10.03 11.81 21.62
CA TRP A 261 9.55 13.00 20.93
C TRP A 261 10.54 14.15 21.05
N GLY A 262 10.58 14.96 20.00
CA GLY A 262 11.29 16.21 19.98
C GLY A 262 10.70 17.19 20.98
N ARG A 263 11.46 18.24 21.31
CA ARG A 263 10.96 19.25 22.24
C ARG A 263 9.72 19.94 21.66
N GLY A 264 8.59 19.82 22.38
CA GLY A 264 7.32 20.43 21.98
C GLY A 264 6.46 19.54 21.08
N GLN A 265 6.92 18.34 20.73
CA GLN A 265 6.24 17.42 19.83
C GLN A 265 5.48 16.32 20.60
N PRO A 266 4.45 15.70 20.02
CA PRO A 266 3.81 16.09 18.76
C PRO A 266 3.03 17.42 18.91
N ASP A 267 3.03 18.28 17.89
CA ASP A 267 2.46 19.64 17.97
C ASP A 267 1.31 19.95 16.99
N ASP A 268 1.06 19.07 16.01
CA ASP A 268 -0.01 19.21 15.03
C ASP A 268 -0.05 20.59 14.31
N THR A 269 1.12 21.15 14.00
CA THR A 269 1.21 22.52 13.45
C THR A 269 1.05 22.59 11.93
N GLY A 270 0.41 21.60 11.31
CA GLY A 270 0.35 21.44 9.87
C GLY A 270 -0.23 22.64 9.12
N ASP A 271 0.27 22.88 7.92
CA ASP A 271 -0.13 24.01 7.08
C ASP A 271 -1.51 23.78 6.44
N ASN A 272 -2.26 24.88 6.24
CA ASN A 272 -3.53 24.88 5.50
C ASN A 272 -4.61 23.91 6.03
N HIS A 273 -4.75 23.79 7.36
CA HIS A 273 -5.73 22.91 8.04
C HIS A 273 -5.49 21.40 7.83
N GLN A 274 -4.27 21.00 7.48
CA GLN A 274 -3.89 19.58 7.41
C GLN A 274 -3.28 19.15 8.74
N HIS A 275 -3.78 18.05 9.31
CA HIS A 275 -3.22 17.48 10.54
C HIS A 275 -1.88 16.80 10.28
N GLU A 276 -1.00 16.84 11.27
CA GLU A 276 0.30 16.16 11.22
C GLU A 276 0.17 14.71 11.71
N ASP A 277 -0.48 13.89 10.90
CA ASP A 277 -0.86 12.54 11.32
C ASP A 277 0.23 11.48 11.10
N CYS A 278 1.42 11.83 10.61
CA CYS A 278 2.50 10.89 10.29
C CYS A 278 3.80 11.26 11.02
N VAL A 279 4.66 10.28 11.30
CA VAL A 279 5.84 10.50 12.14
C VAL A 279 7.15 10.42 11.35
N THR A 280 8.05 11.35 11.65
CA THR A 280 9.42 11.42 11.13
C THR A 280 10.45 11.28 12.25
N ILE A 281 11.70 11.02 11.88
CA ILE A 281 12.88 11.28 12.72
C ILE A 281 13.64 12.50 12.17
N ARG A 282 14.04 13.40 13.07
CA ARG A 282 14.67 14.69 12.71
C ARG A 282 16.12 14.79 13.18
N PRO A 283 17.11 14.80 12.27
CA PRO A 283 18.54 14.86 12.64
C PRO A 283 18.91 16.08 13.49
N GLN A 284 18.30 17.24 13.21
CA GLN A 284 18.56 18.52 13.88
C GLN A 284 18.19 18.49 15.36
N ASP A 285 17.25 17.61 15.75
CA ASP A 285 16.80 17.41 17.12
C ASP A 285 17.33 16.07 17.67
N GLY A 286 18.52 15.67 17.24
CA GLY A 286 19.16 14.45 17.72
C GLY A 286 18.47 13.15 17.31
N PHE A 287 17.77 13.14 16.17
CA PHE A 287 16.97 12.03 15.64
C PHE A 287 15.72 11.70 16.48
N LYS A 288 15.21 12.67 17.23
CA LYS A 288 13.91 12.56 17.93
C LYS A 288 12.74 12.54 16.94
N PHE A 289 11.61 12.02 17.41
CA PHE A 289 10.37 11.92 16.66
C PHE A 289 9.71 13.28 16.50
N HIS A 290 9.21 13.57 15.30
CA HIS A 290 8.41 14.74 15.01
C HIS A 290 7.17 14.28 14.24
N ASP A 291 6.00 14.84 14.55
CA ASP A 291 4.83 14.69 13.70
C ASP A 291 4.97 15.58 12.47
N ARG A 292 4.36 15.15 11.36
CA ARG A 292 4.42 15.87 10.08
C ARG A 292 3.18 15.54 9.24
N THR A 293 2.71 16.49 8.43
CA THR A 293 1.67 16.20 7.43
C THR A 293 2.11 15.09 6.47
N CYS A 294 1.27 14.05 6.35
CA CYS A 294 1.59 12.80 5.65
C CYS A 294 1.95 12.95 4.16
N PHE A 295 1.55 14.06 3.54
CA PHE A 295 1.77 14.37 2.11
C PHE A 295 3.14 15.01 1.84
N THR A 296 3.99 15.13 2.87
CA THR A 296 5.33 15.70 2.71
C THR A 296 6.24 14.72 1.97
N GLN A 297 6.97 15.24 1.00
CA GLN A 297 7.98 14.48 0.26
C GLN A 297 9.24 14.34 1.12
N LEU A 298 9.44 13.20 1.77
CA LEU A 298 10.62 12.92 2.59
C LEU A 298 11.26 11.58 2.21
N LYS A 299 12.55 11.44 2.53
CA LYS A 299 13.23 10.15 2.52
C LYS A 299 12.57 9.19 3.51
N PHE A 300 12.81 7.89 3.38
CA PHE A 300 12.17 6.89 4.24
C PHE A 300 13.07 5.71 4.53
N ILE A 301 12.78 4.99 5.62
CA ILE A 301 13.51 3.78 6.01
C ILE A 301 12.57 2.59 6.01
N CYS A 302 12.92 1.58 5.23
CA CYS A 302 12.26 0.28 5.28
C CYS A 302 12.94 -0.61 6.32
N GLU A 303 12.15 -1.43 7.01
CA GLU A 303 12.60 -2.48 7.92
C GLU A 303 12.09 -3.85 7.47
N ARG A 304 12.98 -4.84 7.54
CA ARG A 304 12.64 -6.27 7.41
C ARG A 304 13.08 -7.00 8.68
N THR A 305 12.16 -7.73 9.29
CA THR A 305 12.50 -8.68 10.37
C THR A 305 13.19 -9.90 9.78
N LEU A 306 14.29 -10.31 10.41
CA LEU A 306 15.02 -11.56 10.12
C LEU A 306 14.36 -12.77 10.78
#